data_AF-A0A7I7ZK76-F1
#
_entry.id   AF-A0A7I7ZK76-F1
#
_cell.length_a   1.000
_cell.length_b   1.000
_cell.length_c   1.000
_cell.angle_alpha   90.00
_cell.angle_beta   90.00
_cell.angle_gamma   90.00
#
_symmetry.space_group_name_H-M   'P 1'
#
loop_
_entity.id
_entity.type
_entity.pdbx_description
1 polymer ?
#
loop_
_entity_poly.entity_id
_entity_poly.type
_entity_poly.pdbx_seq_one_letter_code
_entity_poly.pdbx_strand_id
1 'polypeptide(L)'
;MRVNRPDLVALLAVLLISACESGTPTVTSIVFDGEPHTIDTGTVVCTRQPAGGGLVILAQGKSGQSVRIQLTQVGRIVVQKVGLRDGDATGFVADPQEITGIKVDDTYTVSGRMPPNRGESQWHTFKIQTACPGYQDAHPHDTVPAIGSP
;
A
#
# COMPACT_ATOMS: atom_id res chain seq x y z
N MET A 1 19.35 -55.97 -47.21
CA MET A 1 18.50 -56.87 -46.38
C MET A 1 18.20 -56.17 -45.06
N ARG A 2 16.91 -56.12 -44.65
CA ARG A 2 16.32 -55.88 -43.31
C ARG A 2 16.86 -54.67 -42.50
N VAL A 3 16.14 -53.56 -42.44
CA VAL A 3 15.07 -53.21 -41.46
C VAL A 3 15.55 -53.24 -40.00
N ASN A 4 15.73 -52.06 -39.39
CA ASN A 4 15.07 -51.69 -38.14
C ASN A 4 15.27 -50.19 -37.82
N ARG A 5 14.17 -49.42 -37.94
CA ARG A 5 13.99 -48.12 -37.29
C ARG A 5 13.45 -48.38 -35.88
N PRO A 6 13.92 -47.65 -34.87
CA PRO A 6 13.07 -47.28 -33.75
C PRO A 6 12.68 -45.82 -33.90
N ASP A 7 11.41 -45.59 -34.23
CA ASP A 7 10.74 -44.30 -34.18
C ASP A 7 10.76 -43.78 -32.73
N LEU A 8 11.60 -42.79 -32.45
CA LEU A 8 11.50 -41.99 -31.23
C LEU A 8 10.41 -40.94 -31.46
N VAL A 9 9.17 -41.31 -31.13
CA VAL A 9 8.04 -40.38 -31.09
C VAL A 9 8.28 -39.40 -29.95
N ALA A 10 8.64 -38.17 -30.31
CA ALA A 10 8.74 -37.04 -29.39
C ALA A 10 7.33 -36.64 -28.92
N LEU A 11 6.95 -37.05 -27.70
CA LEU A 11 5.78 -36.52 -27.01
C LEU A 11 6.20 -35.27 -26.24
N LEU A 12 6.17 -34.12 -26.94
CA LEU A 12 6.26 -32.80 -26.34
C LEU A 12 4.92 -32.50 -25.64
N ALA A 13 4.80 -32.90 -24.37
CA ALA A 13 3.67 -32.52 -23.53
C ALA A 13 3.85 -31.06 -23.10
N VAL A 14 3.27 -30.12 -23.86
CA VAL A 14 3.18 -28.72 -23.46
C VAL A 14 2.10 -28.60 -22.39
N LEU A 15 2.51 -28.72 -21.13
CA LEU A 15 1.70 -28.36 -19.97
C LEU A 15 1.51 -26.84 -19.99
N LEU A 16 0.40 -26.39 -20.58
CA LEU A 16 -0.13 -25.04 -20.39
C LEU A 16 -0.63 -24.93 -18.95
N ILE A 17 0.30 -24.68 -18.02
CA ILE A 17 -0.03 -24.19 -16.69
C ILE A 17 -0.63 -22.80 -16.91
N SER A 18 -1.95 -22.72 -16.96
CA SER A 18 -2.66 -21.48 -16.68
C SER A 18 -2.42 -21.15 -15.21
N ALA A 19 -1.26 -20.59 -14.91
CA ALA A 19 -1.03 -19.92 -13.64
C ALA A 19 -2.05 -18.78 -13.61
N CYS A 20 -3.16 -18.98 -12.90
CA CYS A 20 -3.86 -17.84 -12.34
C CYS A 20 -2.80 -17.10 -11.53
N GLU A 21 -2.38 -15.92 -12.00
CA GLU A 21 -1.66 -14.97 -11.18
C GLU A 21 -2.60 -14.62 -10.02
N SER A 22 -2.54 -15.43 -8.96
CA SER A 22 -2.90 -14.95 -7.64
C SER A 22 -1.91 -13.83 -7.37
N GLY A 23 -2.35 -12.60 -7.62
CA GLY A 23 -1.51 -11.40 -7.61
C GLY A 23 -0.62 -11.42 -6.38
N THR A 24 0.68 -11.17 -6.60
CA THR A 24 1.68 -11.15 -5.54
C THR A 24 1.14 -10.33 -4.37
N PRO A 25 1.15 -10.86 -3.13
CA PRO A 25 0.65 -10.12 -1.98
C PRO A 25 1.34 -8.76 -1.95
N THR A 26 0.56 -7.69 -1.89
CA THR A 26 1.15 -6.37 -1.73
C THR A 26 1.69 -6.32 -0.31
N VAL A 27 3.00 -6.13 -0.14
CA VAL A 27 3.60 -5.99 1.18
C VAL A 27 3.88 -4.52 1.40
N THR A 28 3.47 -4.00 2.55
CA THR A 28 3.86 -2.66 2.99
C THR A 28 5.00 -2.80 4.00
N SER A 29 6.17 -2.32 3.62
CA SER A 29 7.36 -2.34 4.46
C SER A 29 7.46 -1.06 5.27
N ILE A 30 7.80 -1.18 6.54
CA ILE A 30 7.96 -0.09 7.48
C ILE A 30 9.33 -0.25 8.15
N VAL A 31 10.03 0.84 8.38
CA VAL A 31 11.16 0.92 9.33
C VAL A 31 10.76 1.98 10.34
N PHE A 32 10.63 1.60 11.61
CA PHE A 32 10.22 2.48 12.70
C PHE A 32 11.33 2.50 13.74
N ASP A 33 11.93 3.67 13.99
CA ASP A 33 13.12 3.81 14.86
C ASP A 33 14.28 2.87 14.54
N GLY A 34 14.42 2.52 13.25
CA GLY A 34 15.44 1.60 12.77
C GLY A 34 15.03 0.13 12.77
N GLU A 35 13.93 -0.22 13.43
CA GLU A 35 13.40 -1.59 13.46
C GLU A 35 12.50 -1.87 12.24
N PRO A 36 12.74 -2.96 11.49
CA PRO A 36 11.94 -3.30 10.33
C PRO A 36 10.63 -4.00 10.72
N HIS A 37 9.54 -3.57 10.10
CA HIS A 37 8.21 -4.17 10.20
C HIS A 37 7.63 -4.40 8.80
N THR A 38 6.72 -5.36 8.68
CA THR A 38 6.01 -5.64 7.43
C THR A 38 4.55 -5.90 7.73
N ILE A 39 3.67 -5.21 7.02
CA ILE A 39 2.26 -5.54 6.99
C ILE A 39 2.00 -6.34 5.71
N ASP A 40 1.55 -7.58 5.89
CA ASP A 40 0.97 -8.39 4.81
C ASP A 40 -0.37 -7.77 4.41
N THR A 41 -0.29 -6.81 3.50
CA THR A 41 -1.44 -6.04 3.05
C THR A 41 -2.17 -6.84 1.98
N GLY A 42 -3.24 -7.56 2.40
CA GLY A 42 -4.08 -8.31 1.47
C GLY A 42 -4.60 -7.43 0.32
N THR A 43 -4.83 -6.14 0.58
CA THR A 43 -5.08 -5.13 -0.45
C THR A 43 -4.60 -3.76 0.04
N VAL A 44 -3.98 -2.99 -0.86
CA VAL A 44 -3.73 -1.56 -0.66
C VAL A 44 -4.77 -0.78 -1.43
N VAL A 45 -5.50 0.10 -0.73
CA VAL A 45 -6.58 0.89 -1.31
C VAL A 45 -6.12 2.33 -1.51
N CYS A 46 -6.12 2.78 -2.75
CA CYS A 46 -5.74 4.14 -3.10
C CYS A 46 -6.94 4.93 -3.61
N THR A 47 -7.34 5.94 -2.85
CA THR A 47 -8.56 6.70 -3.12
C THR A 47 -8.24 8.14 -3.51
N ARG A 48 -8.59 8.54 -4.74
CA ARG A 48 -8.55 9.93 -5.18
C ARG A 48 -9.67 10.71 -4.49
N GLN A 49 -9.30 11.76 -3.78
CA GLN A 49 -10.25 12.63 -3.09
C GLN A 49 -10.77 13.71 -4.05
N PRO A 50 -12.05 14.09 -3.94
CA PRO A 50 -12.65 15.10 -4.80
C PRO A 50 -12.04 16.49 -4.54
N ALA A 51 -12.30 17.42 -5.45
CA ALA A 51 -11.98 18.85 -5.31
C ALA A 51 -10.52 19.15 -4.93
N GLY A 52 -9.56 18.35 -5.42
CA GLY A 52 -8.15 18.55 -5.13
C GLY A 52 -7.69 18.06 -3.76
N GLY A 53 -8.51 17.28 -3.04
CA GLY A 53 -8.17 16.68 -1.74
C GLY A 53 -7.00 15.69 -1.76
N GLY A 54 -6.48 15.40 -2.95
CA GLY A 54 -5.29 14.58 -3.17
C GLY A 54 -5.60 13.08 -3.24
N LEU A 55 -4.65 12.27 -2.76
CA LEU A 55 -4.71 10.82 -2.73
C LEU A 55 -4.61 10.36 -1.28
N VAL A 56 -5.45 9.38 -0.92
CA VAL A 56 -5.33 8.63 0.34
C VAL A 56 -4.91 7.21 0.00
N ILE A 57 -3.75 6.78 0.49
CA ILE A 57 -3.28 5.39 0.42
C ILE A 57 -3.57 4.74 1.77
N LEU A 58 -4.27 3.62 1.75
CA LEU A 58 -4.62 2.84 2.93
C LEU A 58 -4.15 1.41 2.74
N ALA A 59 -3.13 1.03 3.50
CA ALA A 59 -2.56 -0.29 3.52
C ALA A 59 -3.01 -0.97 4.83
N GLN A 60 -3.80 -2.03 4.75
CA GLN A 60 -4.39 -2.69 5.93
C GLN A 60 -4.02 -4.17 5.99
N GLY A 61 -3.60 -4.60 7.18
CA GLY A 61 -3.39 -6.00 7.55
C GLY A 61 -4.61 -6.60 8.25
N LYS A 62 -4.51 -7.89 8.62
CA LYS A 62 -5.64 -8.66 9.19
C LYS A 62 -5.93 -8.34 10.65
N SER A 63 -4.93 -7.91 11.41
CA SER A 63 -5.01 -7.75 12.89
C SER A 63 -5.10 -6.28 13.32
N GLY A 64 -5.79 -5.45 12.55
CA GLY A 64 -5.91 -4.01 12.83
C GLY A 64 -4.65 -3.19 12.51
N GLN A 65 -3.66 -3.82 11.89
CA GLN A 65 -2.46 -3.18 11.38
C GLN A 65 -2.83 -2.26 10.22
N SER A 66 -2.32 -1.04 10.21
CA SER A 66 -2.63 -0.10 9.15
C SER A 66 -1.55 0.95 8.95
N VAL A 67 -1.34 1.31 7.69
CA VAL A 67 -0.69 2.54 7.25
C VAL A 67 -1.70 3.36 6.48
N ARG A 68 -1.85 4.64 6.83
CA ARG A 68 -2.66 5.60 6.10
C ARG A 68 -1.84 6.82 5.73
N ILE A 69 -1.69 7.08 4.44
CA ILE A 69 -0.94 8.21 3.90
C ILE A 69 -1.90 9.11 3.15
N GLN A 70 -1.93 10.40 3.49
CA GLN A 70 -2.61 11.42 2.70
C GLN A 70 -1.54 12.26 1.99
N LEU A 71 -1.67 12.44 0.68
CA LEU A 71 -0.74 13.24 -0.12
C LEU A 71 -1.46 14.02 -1.21
N THR A 72 -0.82 15.08 -1.70
CA THR A 72 -1.21 15.77 -2.93
C THR A 72 -0.14 15.55 -3.98
N GLN A 73 -0.51 15.62 -5.27
CA GLN A 73 0.41 15.43 -6.38
C GLN A 73 0.25 16.54 -7.40
N VAL A 74 1.21 17.48 -7.42
CA VAL A 74 1.29 18.58 -8.39
C VAL A 74 2.77 18.72 -8.80
N GLY A 75 3.16 18.05 -9.88
CA GLY A 75 4.56 17.95 -10.35
C GLY A 75 5.46 17.07 -9.47
N ARG A 76 5.25 17.07 -8.15
CA ARG A 76 5.85 16.18 -7.16
C ARG A 76 4.80 15.76 -6.14
N ILE A 77 5.06 14.69 -5.38
CA ILE A 77 4.20 14.34 -4.26
C ILE A 77 4.55 15.20 -3.04
N VAL A 78 3.54 15.61 -2.29
CA VAL A 78 3.67 16.26 -0.98
C VAL A 78 2.81 15.50 0.00
N VAL A 79 3.46 14.84 0.96
CA VAL A 79 2.76 14.04 1.96
C VAL A 79 2.24 14.97 3.05
N GLN A 80 0.93 14.95 3.23
CA GLN A 80 0.21 15.82 4.16
C GLN A 80 0.13 15.18 5.55
N LYS A 81 -0.16 13.88 5.58
CA LYS A 81 -0.39 13.13 6.83
C LYS A 81 0.05 11.69 6.68
N VAL A 82 0.56 11.13 7.78
CA VAL A 82 0.84 9.71 7.92
C VAL A 82 0.29 9.23 9.26
N GLY A 83 -0.51 8.18 9.22
CA GLY A 83 -0.88 7.40 10.40
C GLY A 83 -0.35 5.98 10.26
N LEU A 84 0.21 5.46 11.34
CA LEU A 84 0.81 4.14 11.43
C LEU A 84 0.27 3.41 12.67
N ARG A 85 -0.03 2.12 12.51
CA ARG A 85 -0.41 1.22 13.60
C ARG A 85 0.06 -0.19 13.25
N ASP A 86 1.07 -0.69 13.94
CA ASP A 86 1.55 -2.07 13.86
C ASP A 86 2.34 -2.42 15.14
N GLY A 87 1.67 -3.00 16.14
CA GLY A 87 2.28 -3.22 17.46
C GLY A 87 2.83 -1.92 18.05
N ASP A 88 4.11 -1.93 18.41
CA ASP A 88 4.83 -0.79 18.99
C ASP A 88 5.15 0.29 17.94
N ALA A 89 5.11 -0.03 16.65
CA ALA A 89 5.20 0.94 15.57
C ALA A 89 3.83 1.63 15.39
N THR A 90 3.55 2.61 16.24
CA THR A 90 2.29 3.36 16.22
C THR A 90 2.55 4.86 16.31
N GLY A 91 1.80 5.64 15.52
CA GLY A 91 1.73 7.08 15.71
C GLY A 91 1.13 7.83 14.53
N PHE A 92 1.17 9.15 14.61
CA PHE A 92 0.51 10.03 13.66
C PHE A 92 1.27 11.35 13.51
N VAL A 93 1.45 11.77 12.26
CA VAL A 93 1.99 13.09 11.92
C VAL A 93 1.11 13.75 10.87
N ALA A 94 0.83 15.04 11.07
CA ALA A 94 0.07 15.89 10.16
C ALA A 94 0.79 17.21 9.87
N ASP A 95 2.12 17.19 9.96
CA ASP A 95 2.99 18.29 9.58
C ASP A 95 3.79 17.90 8.32
N PRO A 96 3.47 18.47 7.15
CA PRO A 96 4.20 18.20 5.91
C PRO A 96 5.69 18.56 5.96
N GLN A 97 6.14 19.42 6.88
CA GLN A 97 7.55 19.80 7.00
C GLN A 97 8.40 18.69 7.62
N GLU A 98 7.78 17.80 8.39
CA GLU A 98 8.44 16.65 9.02
C GLU A 98 8.39 15.39 8.16
N ILE A 99 7.81 15.47 6.95
CA ILE A 99 7.55 14.32 6.08
C ILE A 99 8.08 14.59 4.67
N THR A 100 8.78 13.60 4.13
CA THR A 100 9.21 13.56 2.73
C THR A 100 8.57 12.37 2.02
N GLY A 101 8.33 12.53 0.73
CA GLY A 101 7.75 11.47 -0.09
C GLY A 101 8.34 11.47 -1.49
N ILE A 102 8.56 10.27 -2.02
CA ILE A 102 8.94 10.04 -3.42
C ILE A 102 8.00 8.97 -4.01
N LYS A 103 7.60 9.16 -5.26
CA LYS A 103 6.88 8.15 -6.07
C LYS A 103 7.79 7.71 -7.21
N VAL A 104 7.98 6.41 -7.37
CA VAL A 104 8.61 5.79 -8.53
C VAL A 104 7.65 4.72 -9.04
N ASP A 105 7.20 4.86 -10.28
CA ASP A 105 6.10 4.07 -10.85
C ASP A 105 4.91 4.03 -9.87
N ASP A 106 4.44 2.86 -9.47
CA ASP A 106 3.32 2.71 -8.52
C ASP A 106 3.77 2.58 -7.06
N THR A 107 5.07 2.73 -6.78
CA THR A 107 5.62 2.61 -5.43
C THR A 107 5.81 3.99 -4.80
N TYR A 108 5.30 4.12 -3.59
CA TYR A 108 5.48 5.29 -2.74
C TYR A 108 6.48 4.97 -1.64
N THR A 109 7.48 5.82 -1.46
CA THR A 109 8.37 5.82 -0.30
C THR A 109 8.15 7.10 0.48
N VAL A 110 7.75 6.97 1.74
CA VAL A 110 7.47 8.10 2.64
C VAL A 110 8.36 7.97 3.86
N SER A 111 9.10 9.01 4.20
CA SER A 111 9.97 9.01 5.39
C SER A 111 9.80 10.30 6.17
N GLY A 112 9.96 10.25 7.48
CA GLY A 112 9.81 11.43 8.30
C GLY A 112 9.97 11.15 9.77
N ARG A 113 9.48 12.09 10.58
CA ARG A 113 9.37 11.93 12.02
C ARG A 113 7.95 12.18 12.48
N MET A 114 7.55 11.51 13.55
CA MET A 114 6.27 11.74 14.21
C MET A 114 6.49 12.11 15.68
N PRO A 115 5.63 12.99 16.23
CA PRO A 115 5.71 13.38 17.63
C PRO A 115 5.51 12.16 18.54
N PRO A 116 5.99 12.24 19.80
CA PRO A 116 5.72 11.21 20.79
C PRO A 116 4.23 10.94 20.94
N ASN A 117 3.85 9.68 21.15
CA ASN A 117 2.52 9.34 21.61
C ASN A 117 2.31 9.80 23.05
N ARG A 118 1.06 9.76 23.53
CA ARG A 118 0.75 10.09 24.91
C ARG A 118 1.54 9.17 25.86
N GLY A 119 2.38 9.76 26.70
CA GLY A 119 3.21 9.04 27.68
C GLY A 119 4.66 8.86 27.24
N GLU A 120 4.98 9.15 25.98
CA GLU A 120 6.34 9.17 25.46
C GLU A 120 6.92 10.59 25.50
N SER A 121 8.25 10.68 25.50
CA SER A 121 8.98 11.95 25.44
C SER A 121 9.84 12.08 24.18
N GLN A 122 9.99 10.99 23.43
CA GLN A 122 10.89 10.90 22.28
C GLN A 122 10.10 10.97 20.98
N TRP A 123 10.68 11.63 19.99
CA TRP A 123 10.17 11.59 18.62
C TRP A 123 10.54 10.27 17.97
N HIS A 124 9.66 9.79 17.09
CA HIS A 124 9.89 8.57 16.35
C HIS A 124 10.22 8.87 14.89
N THR A 125 11.15 8.13 14.33
CA THR A 125 11.49 8.15 12.91
C THR A 125 10.76 7.04 12.20
N PHE A 126 10.36 7.28 10.95
CA PHE A 126 9.74 6.24 10.14
C PHE A 126 10.17 6.31 8.68
N LYS A 127 10.14 5.16 8.03
CA LYS A 127 10.18 5.00 6.57
C LYS A 127 9.17 3.95 6.17
N ILE A 128 8.31 4.27 5.22
CA ILE A 128 7.25 3.40 4.73
C ILE A 128 7.43 3.26 3.22
N GLN A 129 7.32 2.03 2.73
CA GLN A 129 7.24 1.71 1.32
C GLN A 129 5.97 0.93 1.05
N THR A 130 5.14 1.41 0.12
CA THR A 130 3.88 0.76 -0.24
C THR A 130 3.59 0.97 -1.72
N ALA A 131 2.94 -0.01 -2.35
CA ALA A 131 2.56 0.04 -3.76
C ALA A 131 1.07 0.34 -3.91
N CYS A 132 0.75 1.05 -4.98
CA CYS A 132 -0.59 1.51 -5.31
C CYS A 132 -0.92 1.13 -6.76
N PRO A 133 -1.24 -0.15 -7.03
CA PRO A 133 -1.37 -0.67 -8.40
C PRO A 133 -2.65 -0.20 -9.10
N GLY A 134 -3.62 0.31 -8.34
CA GLY A 134 -4.90 0.77 -8.85
C GLY A 134 -5.45 1.90 -8.00
N TYR A 135 -6.28 2.73 -8.62
CA TYR A 135 -6.88 3.91 -7.99
C TYR A 135 -8.39 3.82 -8.13
N GLN A 136 -9.08 4.12 -7.04
CA GLN A 136 -10.52 4.35 -7.03
C GLN A 136 -10.80 5.81 -6.70
N ASP A 137 -11.94 6.31 -7.12
CA ASP A 137 -12.41 7.63 -6.70
C ASP A 137 -13.18 7.51 -5.39
N ALA A 138 -13.13 8.55 -4.56
CA ALA A 138 -13.94 8.57 -3.35
C ALA A 138 -15.42 8.55 -3.75
N HIS A 139 -16.20 7.68 -3.10
CA HIS A 139 -17.65 7.71 -3.23
C HIS A 139 -18.15 9.08 -2.76
N PRO A 140 -19.04 9.73 -3.52
CA PRO A 140 -19.73 10.93 -3.04
C PRO A 140 -20.36 10.60 -1.68
N HIS A 141 -20.13 11.45 -0.67
CA HIS A 141 -20.98 11.37 0.51
C HIS A 141 -22.40 11.68 0.05
N ASP A 142 -23.35 10.77 0.30
CA ASP A 142 -24.78 11.04 0.13
C ASP A 142 -25.10 12.27 0.98
N THR A 143 -25.23 13.42 0.33
CA THR A 143 -25.60 14.69 0.95
C THR A 143 -27.12 14.82 1.12
N VAL A 144 -27.87 13.77 0.78
CA VAL A 144 -29.31 13.67 0.96
C VAL A 144 -29.56 12.78 2.17
N PRO A 145 -30.05 13.31 3.31
CA PRO A 145 -30.63 12.46 4.34
C PRO A 145 -31.72 11.61 3.67
N ALA A 146 -31.70 10.29 3.87
CA ALA A 146 -32.79 9.45 3.44
C ALA A 146 -34.09 9.97 4.10
N ILE A 147 -34.93 10.66 3.34
CA ILE A 147 -36.25 11.08 3.79
C ILE A 147 -37.04 9.77 3.96
N GLY A 148 -37.32 9.40 5.21
CA GLY A 148 -38.21 8.28 5.54
C GLY A 148 -37.55 7.00 6.06
N SER A 149 -36.48 7.07 6.85
CA SER A 149 -36.14 5.93 7.73
C SER A 149 -37.18 5.86 8.86
N PRO A 150 -37.77 4.67 9.14
CA PRO A 150 -38.91 4.51 10.05
C PRO A 150 -38.61 4.85 11.51
#